data_AF-A0A560QT67-F1
#
_entry.id   AF-A0A560QT67-F1
#
_cell.length_a   1.000
_cell.length_b   1.000
_cell.length_c   1.000
_cell.angle_alpha   90.00
_cell.angle_beta   90.00
_cell.angle_gamma   90.00
#
_symmetry.space_group_name_H-M   'P 1'
#
loop_
_entity.id
_entity.type
_entity.pdbx_description
1 polymer ?
#
loop_
_entity_poly.entity_id
_entity_poly.type
_entity_poly.pdbx_seq_one_letter_code
_entity_poly.pdbx_strand_id
1 'polypeptide(L)'
;MRRSLDPTLPAPPLTFPVPTVGPSPQQDPDNVARSGPSSSPLEAFMRQPGIYPFPSQFSNVLDRNPWKAQIETFLNRHPVGSPAEGRPR
;
A
#
# COMPACT_ATOMS: atom_id res chain seq x y z
N MET A 1 -0.16 -6.58 -26.54
CA MET A 1 0.08 -5.12 -26.38
C MET A 1 1.11 -4.92 -25.29
N ARG A 2 2.28 -4.33 -25.59
CA ARG A 2 3.25 -3.93 -24.57
C ARG A 2 2.74 -2.64 -23.91
N ARG A 3 2.40 -2.65 -22.63
CA ARG A 3 2.13 -1.41 -21.87
C ARG A 3 3.44 -0.62 -21.84
N SER A 4 3.49 0.51 -22.55
CA SER A 4 4.63 1.41 -22.52
C SER A 4 4.82 1.91 -21.09
N LEU A 5 5.95 1.58 -20.49
CA LEU A 5 6.38 2.14 -19.21
C LEU A 5 7.04 3.48 -19.54
N ASP A 6 6.24 4.52 -19.77
CA ASP A 6 6.76 5.87 -19.98
C ASP A 6 7.02 6.53 -18.62
N PRO A 7 8.29 6.65 -18.18
CA PRO A 7 8.62 7.20 -16.87
C PRO A 7 8.34 8.71 -16.75
N THR A 8 7.97 9.37 -17.86
CA THR A 8 7.62 10.79 -17.89
C THR A 8 6.14 11.05 -17.58
N LEU A 9 5.33 9.98 -17.48
CA LEU A 9 3.94 10.10 -17.07
C LEU A 9 3.85 10.63 -15.63
N PRO A 10 2.90 11.54 -15.35
CA PRO A 10 2.69 12.03 -14.00
C PRO A 10 2.26 10.89 -13.07
N ALA A 11 2.65 10.99 -11.80
CA ALA A 11 2.24 10.04 -10.77
C ALA A 11 0.70 9.99 -10.69
N PRO A 12 0.09 8.79 -10.66
CA PRO A 12 -1.35 8.66 -10.45
C PRO A 12 -1.78 9.30 -9.12
N PRO A 13 -2.96 9.94 -9.05
CA PRO A 13 -3.35 10.75 -7.88
C PRO A 13 -3.80 9.95 -6.66
N LEU A 14 -4.30 8.72 -6.85
CA LEU A 14 -4.66 7.85 -5.73
C LEU A 14 -3.42 7.13 -5.21
N THR A 15 -3.25 7.18 -3.89
CA THR A 15 -2.24 6.42 -3.17
C THR A 15 -2.77 5.04 -2.80
N PHE A 16 -1.90 4.17 -2.29
CA PHE A 16 -2.32 2.90 -1.71
C PHE A 16 -3.41 3.12 -0.65
N PRO A 17 -4.56 2.43 -0.78
CA PRO A 17 -5.63 2.55 0.20
C PRO A 17 -5.18 1.94 1.53
N VAL A 18 -5.50 2.63 2.62
CA VAL A 18 -5.20 2.17 3.97
C VAL A 18 -6.34 1.28 4.50
N PRO A 19 -6.04 0.35 5.43
CA PRO A 19 -7.07 -0.37 6.16
C PRO A 19 -8.08 0.56 6.83
N THR A 20 -9.35 0.15 6.86
CA THR A 20 -10.44 0.89 7.50
C THR A 20 -11.38 -0.07 8.22
N VAL A 21 -12.02 0.37 9.30
CA VAL A 21 -13.09 -0.40 9.97
C VAL A 21 -14.39 -0.36 9.17
N GLY A 22 -15.26 -1.34 9.36
CA GLY A 22 -16.56 -1.39 8.70
C GLY A 22 -17.24 -2.76 8.81
N PRO A 23 -18.49 -2.87 8.32
CA PRO A 23 -19.25 -4.11 8.39
C PRO A 23 -18.92 -5.11 7.26
N SER A 24 -18.06 -4.72 6.31
CA SER A 24 -17.71 -5.56 5.15
C SER A 24 -16.88 -6.77 5.59
N PRO A 25 -16.91 -7.91 4.89
CA PRO A 25 -16.14 -9.11 5.28
C PRO A 25 -14.62 -8.89 5.39
N GLN A 26 -14.06 -7.92 4.66
CA GLN A 26 -12.63 -7.58 4.71
C GLN A 26 -12.29 -6.57 5.82
N GLN A 27 -13.28 -6.10 6.58
CA GLN A 27 -13.12 -5.07 7.58
C GLN A 27 -13.63 -5.60 8.92
N ASP A 28 -12.78 -5.57 9.93
CA ASP A 28 -13.24 -5.74 11.30
C ASP A 28 -14.06 -4.50 11.69
N PRO A 29 -15.22 -4.67 12.37
CA PRO A 29 -16.06 -3.54 12.77
C PRO A 29 -15.38 -2.56 13.71
N ASP A 30 -14.43 -3.04 14.53
CA ASP A 30 -13.89 -2.30 15.67
C ASP A 30 -12.36 -2.18 15.64
N ASN A 31 -11.66 -3.02 14.84
CA ASN A 31 -10.20 -3.11 14.86
C ASN A 31 -9.56 -2.95 13.47
N VAL A 32 -9.08 -1.74 13.17
CA VAL A 32 -8.39 -1.43 11.90
C VAL A 32 -7.15 -2.28 11.63
N ALA A 33 -6.45 -2.77 12.67
CA ALA A 33 -5.27 -3.61 12.49
C ALA A 33 -5.62 -5.04 12.05
N ARG A 34 -6.89 -5.46 12.20
CA ARG A 34 -7.43 -6.70 11.67
C ARG A 34 -8.19 -6.52 10.35
N SER A 35 -8.20 -5.30 9.81
CA SER A 35 -8.93 -4.94 8.60
C SER A 35 -8.01 -4.84 7.38
N GLY A 36 -8.61 -5.00 6.21
CA GLY A 36 -8.09 -4.50 4.94
C GLY A 36 -8.72 -3.15 4.55
N PRO A 37 -8.32 -2.56 3.41
CA PRO A 37 -9.00 -1.40 2.85
C PRO A 37 -10.41 -1.77 2.37
N SER A 38 -11.32 -0.80 2.40
CA SER A 38 -12.63 -0.96 1.77
C SER A 38 -12.51 -1.22 0.25
N SER A 39 -13.43 -2.03 -0.29
CA SER A 39 -13.38 -2.47 -1.69
C SER A 39 -13.46 -1.33 -2.71
N SER A 40 -14.27 -0.30 -2.47
CA SER A 40 -14.45 0.79 -3.43
C SER A 40 -13.16 1.62 -3.69
N PRO A 41 -12.44 2.12 -2.68
CA PRO A 41 -11.11 2.72 -2.86
C PRO A 41 -10.08 1.77 -3.46
N LEU A 42 -10.10 0.48 -3.11
CA LEU A 42 -9.19 -0.51 -3.68
C LEU A 42 -9.43 -0.70 -5.18
N GLU A 43 -10.68 -0.84 -5.58
CA GLU A 43 -11.09 -0.93 -6.98
C GLU A 43 -10.72 0.33 -7.78
N ALA A 44 -10.91 1.52 -7.19
CA ALA A 44 -10.52 2.77 -7.81
C ALA A 44 -8.99 2.86 -8.03
N PHE A 45 -8.21 2.45 -7.02
CA PHE A 45 -6.75 2.36 -7.11
C PHE A 45 -6.31 1.37 -8.21
N MET A 46 -6.89 0.17 -8.25
CA MET A 46 -6.53 -0.86 -9.24
C MET A 46 -6.88 -0.49 -10.68
N ARG A 47 -7.83 0.43 -10.90
CA ARG A 47 -8.20 0.94 -12.22
C ARG A 47 -7.32 2.07 -12.71
N GLN A 48 -6.41 2.60 -11.88
CA GLN A 48 -5.49 3.64 -12.32
C GLN A 48 -4.67 3.15 -13.51
N PRO A 49 -4.52 3.97 -14.57
CA PRO A 49 -3.78 3.57 -15.75
C PRO A 49 -2.29 3.46 -15.45
N GLY A 50 -1.64 2.47 -16.05
CA GLY A 50 -0.20 2.27 -15.95
C GLY A 50 0.22 1.47 -14.72
N ILE A 51 1.49 1.57 -14.39
CA ILE A 51 2.12 0.94 -13.22
C ILE A 51 2.98 2.02 -12.60
N TYR A 52 2.74 2.32 -11.33
CA TYR A 52 3.45 3.33 -10.58
C TYR A 52 3.68 2.87 -9.13
N PRO A 53 4.84 3.16 -8.52
CA PRO A 53 6.04 3.70 -9.17
C PRO A 53 6.56 2.72 -10.23
N PHE A 54 7.28 3.24 -11.23
CA PHE A 54 7.89 2.39 -12.25
C PHE A 54 8.92 1.46 -11.60
N PRO A 55 8.99 0.17 -12.01
CA PRO A 55 10.02 -0.73 -11.50
C PRO A 55 11.39 -0.12 -11.72
N SER A 56 12.17 -0.07 -10.65
CA SER A 56 13.56 0.35 -10.72
C SER A 56 14.47 -0.87 -10.55
N GLN A 57 15.72 -0.75 -10.98
CA GLN A 57 16.71 -1.82 -10.82
C GLN A 57 16.98 -2.17 -9.35
N PHE A 58 16.73 -1.22 -8.42
CA PHE A 58 16.96 -1.38 -7.00
C PHE A 58 15.67 -1.30 -6.20
N SER A 59 15.61 -2.08 -5.13
CA SER A 59 14.53 -2.02 -4.15
C SER A 59 14.46 -0.63 -3.50
N ASN A 60 13.24 -0.15 -3.27
CA ASN A 60 13.00 1.04 -2.47
C ASN A 60 13.38 0.81 -1.01
N VAL A 61 14.54 1.36 -0.64
CA VAL A 61 15.02 1.37 0.75
C VAL A 61 14.80 2.71 1.45
N LEU A 62 14.42 3.76 0.71
CA LEU A 62 14.40 5.14 1.19
C LEU A 62 13.05 5.55 1.76
N ASP A 63 11.97 5.18 1.05
CA ASP A 63 10.63 5.60 1.46
C ASP A 63 10.13 4.75 2.62
N ARG A 64 9.38 5.42 3.50
CA ARG A 64 8.75 4.77 4.65
C ARG A 64 7.57 3.93 4.18
N ASN A 65 7.40 2.77 4.80
CA ASN A 65 6.22 1.94 4.59
C ASN A 65 4.95 2.68 5.06
N PRO A 66 3.98 2.98 4.16
CA PRO A 66 2.76 3.68 4.52
C PRO A 66 1.85 2.87 5.46
N TRP A 67 2.07 1.56 5.57
CA TRP A 67 1.33 0.66 6.46
C TRP A 67 2.09 0.31 7.76
N LYS A 68 3.22 0.96 8.03
CA LYS A 68 4.06 0.66 9.20
C LYS A 68 3.26 0.63 10.50
N ALA A 69 2.48 1.68 10.77
CA ALA A 69 1.76 1.82 12.03
C ALA A 69 0.72 0.69 12.24
N GLN A 70 0.01 0.32 11.18
CA GLN A 70 -0.98 -0.76 11.20
C GLN A 70 -0.29 -2.12 11.43
N ILE A 71 0.85 -2.36 10.78
CA ILE A 71 1.63 -3.59 10.93
C ILE A 71 2.20 -3.70 12.35
N GLU A 72 2.78 -2.64 12.89
CA GLU A 72 3.30 -2.59 14.27
C GLU A 72 2.19 -2.89 15.29
N THR A 73 1.00 -2.33 15.06
CA THR A 73 -0.19 -2.59 15.88
C THR A 73 -0.65 -4.04 15.79
N PHE A 74 -0.73 -4.61 14.58
CA PHE A 74 -1.15 -6.01 14.37
C PHE A 74 -0.17 -7.01 15.00
N LEU A 75 1.13 -6.80 14.78
CA LEU A 75 2.18 -7.70 15.27
C LEU A 75 2.48 -7.51 16.77
N ASN A 76 2.02 -6.42 17.37
CA ASN A 76 2.40 -5.97 18.71
C ASN A 76 3.93 -5.96 18.90
N ARG A 77 4.67 -5.47 17.90
CA ARG A 77 6.14 -5.43 17.87
C ARG A 77 6.63 -4.07 17.38
N HIS A 78 7.64 -3.51 18.07
CA HIS A 78 8.24 -2.22 17.74
C HIS A 78 9.78 -2.29 17.83
N PRO A 79 10.52 -1.60 16.94
CA PRO A 79 10.07 -0.97 15.70
C PRO A 79 10.10 -1.95 14.51
N VAL A 80 9.10 -1.87 13.62
CA VAL A 80 9.17 -2.49 12.29
C VAL A 80 9.87 -1.48 11.37
N GLY A 81 11.19 -1.57 11.30
CA GLY A 81 12.08 -0.63 10.58
C GLY A 81 12.17 -0.84 9.06
N SER A 82 11.34 -1.72 8.50
CA SER A 82 11.43 -2.07 7.08
C SER A 82 11.11 -0.88 6.17
N PRO A 83 11.83 -0.71 5.03
CA PRO A 83 11.44 0.20 3.97
C PRO A 83 10.04 -0.09 3.41
N ALA A 84 9.55 0.74 2.49
CA ALA A 84 8.25 0.55 1.84
C ALA A 84 8.04 -0.85 1.22
N GLU A 85 9.11 -1.49 0.76
CA GLU A 85 9.06 -2.86 0.24
C GLU A 85 9.12 -3.98 1.31
N GLY A 86 9.22 -3.64 2.60
CA GLY A 86 9.10 -4.60 3.70
C GLY A 86 10.36 -5.40 4.05
N ARG A 87 11.50 -5.18 3.38
CA ARG A 87 12.76 -5.89 3.71
C ARG A 87 13.31 -5.48 5.08
N PRO A 88 13.84 -6.42 5.89
CA PRO A 88 14.63 -6.08 7.06
C PRO A 88 15.84 -5.24 6.61
N ARG A 89 16.16 -4.17 7.35
CA ARG A 89 17.49 -3.55 7.29
C ARG A 89 18.42 -4.23 8.27
#